data_AF-A0A103EQL3-F1
#
_entry.id   AF-A0A103EQL3-F1
#
_cell.length_a   1.000
_cell.length_b   1.000
_cell.length_c   1.000
_cell.angle_alpha   90.00
_cell.angle_beta   90.00
_cell.angle_gamma   90.00
#
_symmetry.space_group_name_H-M   'P 1'
#
loop_
_entity.id
_entity.type
_entity.pdbx_description
1 polymer ?
#
loop_
_entity_poly.entity_id
_entity_poly.type
_entity_poly.pdbx_seq_one_letter_code
_entity_poly.pdbx_strand_id
1 'polypeptide(L)'
;MSEANEVDPAGEAPIPVLSDVLVPGNPALARPPAAGASRQPPAASADAQRIAERLRDRLHAYLAGDGRELVEARCRDALQAHTARLAGQIADEVSRTLETEIAGWAAREIDAALAHHRQADSSGGSQGSK
;
A
#
# COMPACT_ATOMS: atom_id res chain seq x y z
N MET A 1 -31.41 -7.34 -21.80
CA MET A 1 -31.53 -6.41 -20.67
C MET A 1 -30.15 -6.29 -20.06
N SER A 2 -29.57 -5.09 -20.11
CA SER A 2 -28.28 -4.78 -19.52
C SER A 2 -28.39 -4.82 -18.01
N GLU A 3 -27.55 -5.60 -17.34
CA GLU A 3 -27.26 -5.41 -15.92
C GLU A 3 -25.82 -4.90 -15.81
N ALA A 4 -25.69 -3.79 -15.11
CA ALA A 4 -24.49 -2.98 -15.00
C ALA A 4 -23.46 -3.70 -14.12
N ASN A 5 -22.30 -3.98 -14.70
CA ASN A 5 -21.09 -4.29 -13.94
C ASN A 5 -20.52 -2.98 -13.41
N GLU A 6 -21.04 -2.50 -12.29
CA GLU A 6 -20.49 -1.35 -11.57
C GLU A 6 -19.32 -1.84 -10.71
N VAL A 7 -18.16 -1.97 -11.35
CA VAL A 7 -16.87 -2.13 -10.69
C VAL A 7 -16.60 -0.84 -9.94
N ASP A 8 -16.72 -0.85 -8.62
CA ASP A 8 -16.24 0.23 -7.76
C ASP A 8 -14.71 0.35 -7.95
N PRO A 9 -14.20 1.44 -8.57
CA PRO A 9 -12.79 1.61 -8.84
C PRO A 9 -12.09 2.27 -7.65
N ALA A 10 -12.28 1.73 -6.44
CA ALA A 10 -11.44 2.05 -5.29
C ALA A 10 -10.14 1.22 -5.26
N GLY A 11 -9.70 0.77 -6.45
CA GLY A 11 -8.44 0.05 -6.64
C GLY A 11 -7.25 0.96 -6.29
N GLU A 12 -6.38 0.43 -5.43
CA GLU A 12 -4.97 0.81 -5.32
C GLU A 12 -4.69 2.31 -5.36
N ALA A 13 -5.10 3.05 -4.34
CA ALA A 13 -4.53 4.37 -4.14
C ALA A 13 -3.01 4.19 -3.86
N PRO A 14 -2.10 4.66 -4.74
CA PRO A 14 -0.67 4.55 -4.52
C PRO A 14 -0.30 5.28 -3.24
N ILE A 15 0.69 4.76 -2.51
CA ILE A 15 1.26 5.48 -1.35
C ILE A 15 1.79 6.81 -1.91
N PRO A 16 1.27 7.96 -1.44
CA PRO A 16 1.69 9.25 -2.00
C PRO A 16 3.18 9.44 -1.75
N VAL A 17 3.92 9.71 -2.81
CA VAL A 17 5.33 10.11 -2.67
C VAL A 17 5.38 11.53 -2.11
N LEU A 18 6.49 11.92 -1.49
CA LEU A 18 6.63 13.23 -0.84
C LEU A 18 6.22 14.41 -1.76
N SER A 19 6.43 14.28 -3.07
CA SER A 19 6.00 15.26 -4.08
C SER A 19 4.48 15.42 -4.19
N ASP A 20 3.69 14.40 -3.85
CA ASP A 20 2.23 14.40 -3.95
C ASP A 20 1.55 15.10 -2.76
N VAL A 21 2.27 15.24 -1.64
CA VAL A 21 1.80 15.92 -0.41
C VAL A 21 2.37 17.34 -0.31
N LEU A 22 3.50 17.60 -0.98
CA LEU A 22 4.10 18.92 -1.05
C LEU A 22 3.29 19.82 -2.00
N VAL A 23 2.37 20.59 -1.44
CA VAL A 23 1.77 21.73 -2.15
C VAL A 23 2.89 22.77 -2.37
N PRO A 24 3.24 23.12 -3.62
CA PRO A 24 4.13 24.24 -3.88
C PRO A 24 3.55 25.48 -3.18
N GLY A 25 4.32 26.09 -2.28
CA GLY A 25 3.85 27.25 -1.52
C GLY A 25 3.31 28.31 -2.47
N ASN A 26 2.12 28.85 -2.19
CA ASN A 26 1.47 29.82 -3.06
C ASN A 26 2.36 31.08 -3.20
N PRO A 27 2.93 31.36 -4.39
CA PRO A 27 3.81 32.50 -4.57
C PRO A 27 3.07 33.84 -4.43
N ALA A 28 1.74 33.86 -4.50
CA ALA A 28 0.95 35.07 -4.22
C ALA A 28 0.88 35.42 -2.73
N LEU A 29 1.10 34.43 -1.84
CA LEU A 29 1.29 34.65 -0.39
C LEU A 29 2.77 34.84 -0.03
N ALA A 30 3.68 34.54 -0.95
CA ALA A 30 5.08 34.83 -0.76
C ALA A 30 5.24 36.35 -0.64
N ARG A 31 5.80 36.79 0.49
CA ARG A 31 6.13 38.20 0.66
C ARG A 31 7.05 38.61 -0.48
N PRO A 32 6.70 39.59 -1.32
CA PRO A 32 7.62 40.06 -2.35
C PRO A 32 8.93 40.46 -1.65
N PRO A 33 10.10 40.07 -2.18
CA PRO A 33 11.36 40.59 -1.66
C PRO A 33 11.23 42.09 -1.74
N ALA A 34 11.28 42.77 -0.58
CA ALA A 34 11.11 44.22 -0.53
C ALA A 34 12.17 44.81 -1.48
N ALA A 35 11.73 45.30 -2.64
CA ALA A 35 12.55 46.10 -3.54
C ALA A 35 12.77 47.43 -2.82
N GLY A 36 13.79 47.44 -1.98
CA GLY A 36 13.87 48.34 -0.83
C GLY A 36 14.24 47.59 0.45
N ALA A 37 15.06 46.52 0.36
CA ALA A 37 15.87 46.06 1.46
C ALA A 37 16.79 47.22 1.84
N SER A 38 16.24 48.17 2.61
CA SER A 38 16.98 48.92 3.59
C SER A 38 17.92 47.92 4.21
N ARG A 39 19.21 48.11 3.94
CA ARG A 39 20.34 47.38 4.49
C ARG A 39 19.96 47.01 5.92
N GLN A 40 19.49 45.77 6.11
CA GLN A 40 18.99 45.34 7.40
C GLN A 40 20.17 45.57 8.35
N PRO A 41 20.00 46.35 9.44
CA PRO A 41 21.12 46.65 10.30
C PRO A 41 21.74 45.31 10.71
N PRO A 42 23.07 45.17 10.71
CA PRO A 42 23.75 43.89 10.95
C PRO A 42 23.30 43.24 12.27
N ALA A 43 22.78 44.04 13.22
CA ALA A 43 22.13 43.57 14.44
C ALA A 43 20.88 42.69 14.18
N ALA A 44 19.99 43.06 13.27
CA ALA A 44 18.75 42.30 13.04
C ALA A 44 19.00 40.98 12.29
N SER A 45 20.05 40.87 11.45
CA SER A 45 20.45 39.57 10.88
C SER A 45 21.21 38.72 11.90
N ALA A 46 22.03 39.33 12.75
CA ALA A 46 22.70 38.64 13.86
C ALA A 46 21.70 38.09 14.89
N ASP A 47 20.64 38.83 15.20
CA ASP A 47 19.57 38.39 16.09
C ASP A 47 18.80 37.20 15.49
N ALA A 48 18.47 37.25 14.20
CA ALA A 48 17.82 36.14 13.50
C ALA A 48 18.69 34.87 13.51
N GLN A 49 20.00 35.02 13.29
CA GLN A 49 20.95 33.93 13.36
C GLN A 49 21.03 33.32 14.76
N ARG A 50 21.07 34.16 15.80
CA ARG A 50 21.08 33.71 17.20
C ARG A 50 19.80 32.95 17.57
N ILE A 51 18.65 33.40 17.06
CA ILE A 51 17.38 32.70 17.23
C ILE A 51 17.41 31.34 16.51
N ALA A 52 17.92 31.29 15.27
CA ALA A 52 18.02 30.06 14.48
C ALA A 52 18.96 29.02 15.13
N GLU A 53 20.08 29.46 15.71
CA GLU A 53 20.99 28.60 16.48
C GLU A 53 20.29 28.00 17.69
N ARG A 54 19.62 28.85 18.49
CA ARG A 54 18.86 28.38 19.65
C ARG A 54 17.72 27.42 19.28
N LEU A 55 17.05 27.65 18.15
CA LEU A 55 16.03 26.72 17.65
C LEU A 55 16.64 25.39 17.21
N ARG A 56 17.79 25.42 16.54
CA ARG A 56 18.53 24.19 16.17
C ARG A 56 18.92 23.40 17.40
N ASP A 57 19.49 24.05 18.42
CA ASP A 57 19.90 23.36 19.65
C ASP A 57 18.71 22.71 20.35
N ARG A 58 17.58 23.44 20.42
CA ARG A 58 16.36 22.93 21.04
C ARG A 58 15.71 21.80 20.24
N LEU A 59 15.69 21.90 18.90
CA LEU A 59 15.21 20.84 18.03
C LEU A 59 16.10 19.60 18.14
N HIS A 60 17.43 19.79 18.18
CA HIS A 60 18.38 18.70 18.33
C HIS A 60 18.19 17.99 19.67
N ALA A 61 18.04 18.73 20.76
CA ALA A 61 17.74 18.17 22.08
C ALA A 61 16.41 17.39 22.08
N TYR A 62 15.36 17.92 21.45
CA TYR A 62 14.08 17.23 21.34
C TYR A 62 14.17 15.94 20.52
N LEU A 63 14.84 15.98 19.36
CA LEU A 63 15.05 14.82 18.50
C LEU A 63 16.03 13.81 19.11
N ALA A 64 16.84 14.17 20.09
CA ALA A 64 17.66 13.21 20.84
C ALA A 64 16.86 12.43 21.90
N GLY A 65 15.67 12.92 22.29
CA GLY A 65 14.77 12.30 23.27
C GLY A 65 13.39 12.01 22.69
N ASP A 66 12.35 12.57 23.31
CA ASP A 66 10.92 12.32 23.02
C ASP A 66 10.56 12.38 21.52
N GLY A 67 11.17 13.31 20.77
CA GLY A 67 10.91 13.46 19.34
C GLY A 67 11.34 12.24 18.53
N ARG A 68 12.46 11.60 18.90
CA ARG A 68 12.91 10.37 18.25
C ARG A 68 11.99 9.21 18.58
N GLU A 69 11.54 9.07 19.82
CA GLU A 69 10.61 8.01 20.20
C GLU A 69 9.29 8.11 19.43
N LEU A 70 8.76 9.32 19.25
CA LEU A 70 7.56 9.57 18.46
C LEU A 70 7.76 9.19 16.98
N VAL A 71 8.88 9.58 16.38
CA VAL A 71 9.22 9.23 15.00
C VAL A 71 9.36 7.71 14.85
N GLU A 72 10.08 7.06 15.76
CA GLU A 72 10.28 5.61 15.73
C GLU A 72 8.98 4.83 15.91
N ALA A 73 8.11 5.26 16.83
CA ALA A 73 6.77 4.69 16.99
C ALA A 73 5.97 4.80 15.69
N ARG A 74 5.93 6.00 15.08
CA ARG A 74 5.18 6.21 13.84
C ARG A 74 5.73 5.39 12.67
N CYS A 75 7.05 5.26 12.57
CA CYS A 75 7.71 4.42 11.58
C CYS A 75 7.39 2.94 11.79
N ARG A 76 7.42 2.47 13.05
CA ARG A 76 7.08 1.09 13.39
C ARG A 76 5.63 0.77 13.03
N ASP A 77 4.70 1.64 13.39
CA ASP A 77 3.27 1.48 13.07
C ASP A 77 3.04 1.46 11.56
N ALA A 78 3.72 2.34 10.81
CA ALA A 78 3.64 2.37 9.35
C ALA A 78 4.12 1.05 8.73
N LEU A 79 5.28 0.56 9.18
CA LEU A 79 5.85 -0.70 8.70
C LEU A 79 4.96 -1.88 9.03
N GLN A 80 4.46 -1.98 10.27
CA GLN A 80 3.55 -3.03 10.68
C GLN A 80 2.26 -3.03 9.86
N ALA A 81 1.64 -1.87 9.67
CA ALA A 81 0.44 -1.75 8.85
C ALA A 81 0.70 -2.11 7.38
N HIS A 82 1.84 -1.71 6.82
CA HIS A 82 2.20 -2.03 5.45
C HIS A 82 2.45 -3.53 5.26
N THR A 83 3.24 -4.16 6.13
CA THR A 83 3.53 -5.59 6.07
C THR A 83 2.26 -6.42 6.28
N ALA A 84 1.38 -6.03 7.20
CA ALA A 84 0.11 -6.72 7.41
C ALA A 84 -0.79 -6.67 6.17
N ARG A 85 -0.88 -5.50 5.50
CA ARG A 85 -1.62 -5.38 4.24
C ARG A 85 -1.03 -6.24 3.13
N LEU A 86 0.29 -6.20 2.94
CA LEU A 86 0.95 -7.00 1.90
C LEU A 86 0.77 -8.51 2.15
N ALA A 87 0.88 -8.96 3.40
CA ALA A 87 0.64 -10.35 3.76
C ALA A 87 -0.79 -10.77 3.47
N GLY A 88 -1.78 -9.91 3.76
CA GLY A 88 -3.18 -10.15 3.39
C GLY A 88 -3.38 -10.25 1.88
N GLN A 89 -2.83 -9.32 1.11
CA GLN A 89 -2.92 -9.35 -0.36
C GLN A 89 -2.33 -10.63 -0.96
N ILE A 90 -1.15 -11.06 -0.46
CA ILE A 90 -0.52 -12.30 -0.91
C ILE A 90 -1.39 -13.52 -0.53
N ALA A 91 -1.94 -13.53 0.69
CA ALA A 91 -2.79 -14.64 1.13
C ALA A 91 -4.06 -14.77 0.27
N ASP A 92 -4.70 -13.65 -0.07
CA ASP A 92 -5.90 -13.65 -0.94
C ASP A 92 -5.56 -14.11 -2.36
N GLU A 93 -4.40 -13.69 -2.89
CA GLU A 93 -3.95 -14.11 -4.22
C GLU A 93 -3.63 -15.61 -4.28
N VAL A 94 -2.94 -16.10 -3.25
CA VAL A 94 -2.63 -17.53 -3.13
C VAL A 94 -3.92 -18.33 -2.96
N SER A 95 -4.89 -17.88 -2.15
CA SER A 95 -6.18 -18.56 -1.99
C SER A 95 -6.92 -18.67 -3.32
N ARG A 96 -7.05 -17.57 -4.07
CA ARG A 96 -7.72 -17.57 -5.38
C ARG A 96 -7.06 -18.49 -6.40
N THR A 97 -5.73 -18.50 -6.42
CA THR A 97 -4.96 -19.40 -7.29
C THR A 97 -5.20 -20.86 -6.88
N LEU A 98 -5.11 -21.17 -5.59
CA LEU A 98 -5.34 -22.52 -5.06
C LEU A 98 -6.77 -23.00 -5.33
N GLU A 99 -7.77 -22.15 -5.17
CA GLU A 99 -9.17 -22.48 -5.48
C GLU A 99 -9.33 -22.90 -6.95
N THR A 100 -8.67 -22.18 -7.86
CA THR A 100 -8.70 -22.50 -9.30
C THR A 100 -8.02 -23.84 -9.60
N GLU A 101 -6.84 -24.08 -9.02
CA GLU A 101 -6.09 -25.34 -9.21
C GLU A 101 -6.84 -26.54 -8.60
N ILE A 102 -7.40 -26.38 -7.41
CA ILE A 102 -8.18 -27.42 -6.73
C ILE A 102 -9.45 -27.73 -7.53
N ALA A 103 -10.18 -26.72 -8.01
CA ALA A 103 -11.36 -26.93 -8.85
C ALA A 103 -11.00 -27.68 -10.16
N GLY A 104 -9.90 -27.29 -10.80
CA GLY A 104 -9.40 -27.93 -12.01
C GLY A 104 -8.98 -29.39 -11.76
N TRP A 105 -8.27 -29.67 -10.66
CA TRP A 105 -7.93 -31.03 -10.28
C TRP A 105 -9.18 -31.87 -9.99
N ALA A 106 -10.11 -31.33 -9.18
CA ALA A 106 -11.32 -32.03 -8.80
C ALA A 106 -12.18 -32.41 -10.02
N ALA A 107 -12.33 -31.50 -10.99
CA ALA A 107 -13.06 -31.78 -12.23
C ALA A 107 -12.43 -32.94 -13.02
N ARG A 108 -11.11 -32.93 -13.19
CA ARG A 108 -10.39 -34.00 -13.90
C ARG A 108 -10.52 -35.35 -13.20
N GLU A 109 -10.42 -35.35 -11.87
CA GLU A 109 -10.49 -36.58 -11.07
C GLU A 109 -11.91 -37.17 -11.11
N ILE A 110 -12.93 -36.33 -11.01
CA ILE A 110 -14.33 -36.73 -11.14
C ILE A 110 -14.60 -37.30 -12.54
N ASP A 111 -14.15 -36.63 -13.60
CA ASP A 111 -14.34 -37.09 -14.98
C ASP A 111 -13.67 -38.45 -15.23
N ALA A 112 -12.46 -38.64 -14.71
CA ALA A 112 -11.75 -39.92 -14.78
C ALA A 112 -12.51 -41.04 -14.04
N ALA A 113 -12.98 -40.77 -12.82
CA ALA A 113 -13.78 -41.72 -12.05
C ALA A 113 -15.08 -42.12 -12.77
N LEU A 114 -15.78 -41.15 -13.34
CA LEU A 114 -17.00 -41.40 -14.12
C LEU A 114 -16.70 -42.20 -15.41
N ALA A 115 -15.55 -41.95 -16.07
CA ALA A 115 -15.14 -42.71 -17.24
C ALA A 115 -14.85 -44.19 -16.91
N HIS A 116 -14.16 -44.46 -15.79
CA HIS A 116 -13.93 -45.81 -15.31
C HIS A 116 -15.23 -46.55 -15.00
N HIS A 117 -16.20 -45.88 -14.37
CA HIS A 117 -17.50 -46.50 -14.07
C HIS A 117 -18.28 -46.88 -15.35
N ARG A 118 -18.34 -45.98 -16.35
CA ARG A 118 -18.98 -46.28 -17.65
C ARG A 118 -18.35 -47.48 -18.36
N GLN A 119 -17.03 -47.63 -18.29
CA GLN A 119 -16.33 -48.77 -18.88
C GLN A 119 -16.66 -50.09 -18.17
N ALA A 120 -16.76 -50.07 -16.84
CA ALA A 120 -17.16 -51.23 -16.04
C ALA A 120 -18.59 -51.69 -16.39
N ASP A 121 -19.54 -50.77 -16.53
CA ASP A 121 -20.92 -51.09 -16.90
C ASP A 121 -21.02 -51.68 -18.32
N SER A 122 -20.25 -51.16 -19.27
CA SER A 122 -20.19 -51.69 -20.65
C SER A 122 -19.59 -53.11 -20.72
N SER A 123 -18.71 -53.47 -19.78
CA SER A 123 -18.10 -54.81 -19.70
C SER A 123 -19.03 -55.85 -19.06
N GLY A 124 -19.85 -55.44 -18.09
CA GLY A 124 -20.87 -56.31 -17.46
C GLY A 124 -22.04 -56.67 -18.41
N GLY A 125 -22.38 -55.80 -19.36
CA GLY A 125 -23.44 -56.06 -20.35
C GLY A 125 -23.12 -57.13 -21.40
N SER A 126 -21.85 -57.51 -21.57
CA SER A 126 -21.43 -58.48 -22.60
C SER A 126 -21.41 -59.95 -22.14
N GLN A 127 -21.63 -60.25 -20.85
CA GLN A 127 -21.62 -61.63 -20.33
C GLN A 127 -22.99 -62.33 -20.28
N GLY A 128 -24.09 -61.62 -20.60
CA GLY A 128 -25.46 -62.13 -20.58
C GLY A 128 -26.06 -62.40 -21.97
N SER A 129 -25.40 -63.18 -22.82
CA SER A 129 -26.03 -63.76 -24.01
C SER A 129 -25.37 -65.09 -24.33
N LYS A 130 -25.92 -66.16 -23.77
CA LYS A 130 -25.65 -67.53 -24.17
C LYS A 130 -26.92 -68.36 -24.02
#